data_AF-A0A5S3YLG5-F1
#
_entry.id   AF-A0A5S3YLG5-F1
#
_cell.length_a   1.000
_cell.length_b   1.000
_cell.length_c   1.000
_cell.angle_alpha   90.00
_cell.angle_beta   90.00
_cell.angle_gamma   90.00
#
_symmetry.space_group_name_H-M   'P 1'
#
loop_
_entity.id
_entity.type
_entity.pdbx_description
1 polymer ?
#
loop_
_entity_poly.entity_id
_entity_poly.type
_entity_poly.pdbx_seq_one_letter_code
_entity_poly.pdbx_strand_id
1 'polypeptide(L)'
;ARFPVQYVVRPNLDFRGFQGTLTSGALEAGQAVKVLPSGKQSTIKELVTFDGNLDKAEAGQAFTITLNDEVVISRGDVIVAAYASAAATNQVQAQLVWM
;
A
#
# COMPACT_ATOMS: atom_id res chain seq x y z
N ALA A 1 -0.01 -0.41 9.76
CA ALA A 1 0.72 0.27 8.67
C ALA A 1 -0.25 0.96 7.73
N ARG A 2 0.13 2.08 7.10
CA ARG A 2 -0.66 2.79 6.07
C ARG A 2 0.22 3.16 4.88
N PHE A 3 -0.02 2.51 3.74
CA PHE A 3 0.73 2.69 2.51
C PHE A 3 -0.17 3.22 1.39
N PRO A 4 -0.21 4.55 1.17
CA PRO A 4 -0.96 5.13 0.06
C PRO A 4 -0.28 4.79 -1.27
N VAL A 5 -1.03 4.19 -2.19
CA VAL A 5 -0.54 3.87 -3.53
C VAL A 5 -0.44 5.16 -4.35
N GLN A 6 0.78 5.55 -4.69
CA GLN A 6 1.11 6.74 -5.45
C GLN A 6 1.23 6.46 -6.94
N TYR A 7 1.73 5.26 -7.30
CA TYR A 7 1.91 4.85 -8.69
C TYR A 7 1.73 3.33 -8.85
N VAL A 8 1.15 2.91 -9.97
CA VAL A 8 1.03 1.49 -10.34
C VAL A 8 1.96 1.25 -11.51
N VAL A 9 2.96 0.40 -11.31
CA VAL A 9 3.99 0.11 -12.31
C VAL A 9 3.80 -1.29 -12.88
N ARG A 10 3.83 -1.39 -14.21
CA ARG A 10 3.80 -2.64 -14.98
C ARG A 10 4.82 -2.57 -16.11
N PRO A 11 6.11 -2.85 -15.82
CA PRO A 11 7.17 -2.80 -16.83
C PRO A 11 7.05 -3.95 -17.84
N ASN A 12 6.39 -5.05 -17.47
CA ASN A 12 6.12 -6.20 -18.31
C ASN A 12 4.85 -6.93 -17.81
N LEU A 13 4.51 -8.07 -18.43
CA LEU A 13 3.28 -8.83 -18.12
C LEU A 13 3.30 -9.49 -16.73
N ASP A 14 4.49 -9.85 -16.23
CA ASP A 14 4.65 -10.64 -15.01
C ASP A 14 4.90 -9.78 -13.76
N PHE A 15 5.20 -8.50 -13.94
CA PHE A 15 5.44 -7.58 -12.84
C PHE A 15 4.33 -6.56 -12.70
N ARG A 16 3.68 -6.57 -11.54
CA ARG A 16 2.75 -5.53 -11.11
C ARG A 16 3.13 -5.04 -9.72
N GLY A 17 3.65 -3.82 -9.67
CA GLY A 17 4.08 -3.17 -8.44
C GLY A 17 3.21 -1.98 -8.06
N PHE A 18 3.05 -1.76 -6.76
CA PHE A 18 2.36 -0.62 -6.17
C PHE A 18 3.37 0.23 -5.41
N GLN A 19 3.70 1.38 -5.96
CA GLN A 19 4.71 2.29 -5.43
C GLN A 19 4.08 3.33 -4.51
N GLY A 20 4.80 3.68 -3.45
CA GLY A 20 4.37 4.65 -2.49
C GLY A 20 5.42 4.87 -1.40
N THR A 21 5.12 5.81 -0.52
CA THR A 21 5.89 6.05 0.70
C THR A 21 5.06 5.60 1.90
N LEU A 22 5.62 4.74 2.75
CA LEU A 22 4.90 4.26 3.92
C LEU A 22 4.68 5.42 4.89
N THR A 23 3.42 5.75 5.15
CA THR A 23 3.08 6.92 5.99
C THR A 23 3.24 6.60 7.48
N SER A 24 2.90 5.37 7.89
CA SER A 24 3.00 4.97 9.29
C SER A 24 3.09 3.45 9.48
N GLY A 25 3.67 3.05 10.61
CA GLY A 25 3.89 1.65 10.99
C GLY A 25 5.02 1.00 10.19
N ALA A 26 5.00 -0.32 10.13
CA ALA A 26 5.93 -1.12 9.35
C ALA A 26 5.18 -2.19 8.54
N LEU A 27 5.75 -2.59 7.41
CA LEU A 27 5.29 -3.71 6.58
C LEU A 27 6.42 -4.71 6.39
N GLU A 28 6.08 -5.99 6.34
CA GLU A 28 7.04 -7.10 6.17
C GLU A 28 6.64 -7.97 4.97
N ALA A 29 7.62 -8.55 4.29
CA ALA A 29 7.35 -9.54 3.24
C ALA A 29 6.59 -10.74 3.84
N GLY A 30 5.61 -11.27 3.12
CA GLY A 30 4.71 -12.33 3.63
C GLY A 30 3.59 -11.84 4.56
N GLN A 31 3.52 -10.54 4.88
CA GLN A 31 2.46 -10.00 5.74
C GLN A 31 1.10 -9.92 5.02
N ALA A 32 0.03 -10.31 5.71
CA ALA A 32 -1.34 -10.14 5.25
C ALA A 32 -1.77 -8.65 5.28
N VAL A 33 -2.33 -8.18 4.16
CA VAL A 33 -2.77 -6.81 3.95
C VAL A 33 -4.19 -6.77 3.39
N LYS A 34 -4.81 -5.59 3.47
CA LYS A 34 -6.05 -5.28 2.75
C LYS A 34 -5.96 -3.94 2.07
N VAL A 35 -6.73 -3.79 1.00
CA VAL A 35 -6.77 -2.59 0.17
C VAL A 35 -8.04 -1.81 0.49
N LEU A 36 -7.90 -0.53 0.83
CA LEU A 36 -9.02 0.38 1.00
C LEU A 36 -9.22 1.23 -0.26
N PRO A 37 -10.47 1.51 -0.66
CA PRO A 37 -11.71 1.26 0.10
C PRO A 37 -12.33 -0.14 -0.10
N SER A 38 -11.83 -0.95 -1.04
CA SER A 38 -12.50 -2.21 -1.46
C SER A 38 -12.60 -3.29 -0.38
N GLY A 39 -11.71 -3.27 0.62
CA GLY A 39 -11.62 -4.27 1.68
C GLY A 39 -10.98 -5.59 1.25
N LYS A 40 -10.61 -5.77 -0.03
CA LYS A 40 -10.00 -6.99 -0.54
C LYS A 40 -8.66 -7.27 0.16
N GLN A 41 -8.44 -8.53 0.53
CA GLN A 41 -7.23 -8.98 1.20
C GLN A 41 -6.27 -9.63 0.22
N SER A 42 -4.98 -9.58 0.56
CA SER A 42 -3.91 -10.33 -0.09
C SER A 42 -2.72 -10.42 0.86
N THR A 43 -1.62 -11.00 0.40
CA THR A 43 -0.36 -11.10 1.13
C THR A 43 0.74 -10.42 0.34
N ILE A 44 1.61 -9.68 1.04
CA ILE A 44 2.79 -9.06 0.43
C ILE A 44 3.72 -10.17 -0.07
N LYS A 45 4.02 -10.15 -1.37
CA LYS A 45 4.99 -11.05 -1.97
C LYS A 45 6.40 -10.53 -1.68
N GLU A 46 6.71 -9.32 -2.15
CA GLU A 46 8.02 -8.68 -1.97
C GLU A 46 7.87 -7.19 -1.74
N LEU A 47 8.84 -6.61 -1.02
CA LEU A 47 9.05 -5.18 -0.89
C LEU A 47 10.30 -4.83 -1.71
N VAL A 48 10.12 -4.10 -2.81
CA VAL A 48 11.19 -3.86 -3.80
C VAL A 48 11.65 -2.40 -3.74
N THR A 49 12.96 -2.19 -3.64
CA THR A 49 13.61 -0.88 -3.78
C THR A 49 14.67 -0.94 -4.89
N PHE A 50 15.31 0.20 -5.18
CA PHE A 50 16.43 0.24 -6.11
C PHE A 50 17.60 -0.63 -5.62
N ASP A 51 17.90 -0.61 -4.32
CA ASP A 51 19.03 -1.34 -3.72
C ASP A 51 18.74 -2.84 -3.51
N GLY A 52 17.55 -3.30 -3.90
CA GLY A 52 17.10 -4.68 -3.76
C GLY A 52 15.83 -4.83 -2.94
N ASN A 53 15.54 -6.07 -2.57
CA ASN A 53 14.35 -6.41 -1.79
C ASN A 53 14.60 -6.20 -0.29
N LEU A 54 13.56 -5.73 0.40
CA LEU A 54 13.55 -5.56 1.85
C LEU A 54 12.72 -6.68 2.49
N ASP A 55 13.19 -7.22 3.62
CA ASP A 55 12.36 -8.08 4.47
C ASP A 55 11.31 -7.26 5.23
N LYS A 56 11.66 -6.00 5.57
CA LYS A 56 10.84 -5.07 6.35
C LYS A 56 11.05 -3.64 5.87
N ALA A 57 9.96 -2.88 5.84
CA ALA A 57 9.97 -1.43 5.58
C ALA A 57 9.24 -0.66 6.69
N GLU A 58 9.77 0.51 7.04
CA GLU A 58 9.30 1.41 8.08
C GLU A 58 8.78 2.74 7.51
N ALA A 59 8.06 3.49 8.34
CA ALA A 59 7.48 4.77 7.97
C ALA A 59 8.53 5.75 7.45
N GLY A 60 8.19 6.48 6.39
CA GLY A 60 9.07 7.40 5.68
C GLY A 60 9.83 6.77 4.51
N GLN A 61 9.90 5.44 4.42
CA GLN A 61 10.56 4.78 3.29
C GLN A 61 9.67 4.71 2.05
N ALA A 62 10.27 4.95 0.88
CA ALA A 62 9.65 4.78 -0.43
C ALA A 62 10.06 3.43 -1.03
N PHE A 63 9.08 2.62 -1.43
CA PHE A 63 9.31 1.29 -1.99
C PHE A 63 8.13 0.85 -2.87
N THR A 64 8.29 -0.30 -3.51
CA THR A 64 7.26 -0.96 -4.32
C THR A 64 6.77 -2.20 -3.59
N ILE A 65 5.45 -2.39 -3.47
CA ILE A 65 4.84 -3.64 -3.00
C ILE A 65 4.44 -4.48 -4.21
N THR A 66 4.80 -5.76 -4.21
CA THR A 66 4.14 -6.77 -5.03
C THR A 66 3.26 -7.66 -4.14
N LEU A 67 2.17 -8.20 -4.68
CA LEU A 67 1.21 -9.02 -3.95
C LEU A 67 1.14 -10.42 -4.54
N ASN A 68 0.77 -11.41 -3.73
CA ASN A 68 0.59 -12.79 -4.19
C ASN A 68 -0.69 -12.97 -5.02
N ASP A 69 -1.71 -12.15 -4.77
CA ASP A 69 -3.02 -12.26 -5.43
C ASP A 69 -3.26 -11.09 -6.37
N GLU A 70 -4.01 -11.33 -7.44
CA GLU A 70 -4.47 -10.27 -8.32
C GLU A 70 -5.61 -9.47 -7.68
N VAL A 71 -5.24 -8.41 -6.97
CA VAL A 71 -6.20 -7.44 -6.42
C VAL A 71 -6.32 -6.23 -7.34
N VAL A 72 -7.54 -5.74 -7.56
CA VAL A 72 -7.76 -4.47 -8.25
C VAL A 72 -7.33 -3.35 -7.31
N ILE A 73 -6.28 -2.63 -7.70
CA ILE A 73 -5.65 -1.55 -6.92
C ILE A 73 -5.24 -0.47 -7.91
N SER A 74 -5.60 0.76 -7.60
CA SER A 74 -5.32 1.96 -8.37
C SER A 74 -4.57 3.00 -7.52
N ARG A 75 -4.04 4.03 -8.19
CA ARG A 75 -3.52 5.21 -7.49
C ARG A 75 -4.62 5.82 -6.61
N GLY A 76 -4.28 6.16 -5.37
CA GLY A 76 -5.20 6.70 -4.37
C GLY A 76 -5.75 5.66 -3.40
N ASP A 77 -5.70 4.37 -3.74
CA ASP A 77 -6.01 3.31 -2.79
C ASP A 77 -4.96 3.25 -1.68
N VAL A 78 -5.35 2.72 -0.52
CA VAL A 78 -4.45 2.59 0.64
C VAL A 78 -4.32 1.13 1.02
N ILE A 79 -3.10 0.61 0.98
CA ILE A 79 -2.76 -0.72 1.49
C ILE A 79 -2.51 -0.58 2.99
N VAL A 80 -3.22 -1.37 3.79
CA VAL A 80 -3.08 -1.42 5.25
C VAL A 80 -2.89 -2.86 5.70
N ALA A 81 -2.32 -3.06 6.89
CA ALA A 81 -2.28 -4.40 7.50
C ALA A 81 -3.71 -4.98 7.60
N ALA A 82 -3.90 -6.27 7.34
CA ALA A 82 -5.24 -6.88 7.27
C ALA A 82 -6.06 -6.64 8.55
N TYR A 83 -5.40 -6.73 9.72
CA TYR A 83 -5.98 -6.51 11.04
C TYR A 83 -6.22 -5.03 11.39
N ALA A 84 -5.76 -4.07 10.58
CA ALA A 84 -5.89 -2.65 10.90
C ALA A 84 -7.35 -2.23 10.90
N SER A 85 -7.80 -1.61 11.99
CA SER A 85 -9.08 -0.91 12.03
C SER A 85 -8.93 0.46 11.37
N ALA A 86 -9.15 0.52 10.07
CA ALA A 86 -9.12 1.74 9.27
C ALA A 86 -10.46 1.84 8.53
N ALA A 87 -11.24 2.86 8.88
CA ALA A 87 -12.53 3.12 8.26
C ALA A 87 -12.33 3.78 6.88
N ALA A 88 -13.01 3.25 5.86
CA ALA A 88 -13.19 3.92 4.59
C ALA A 88 -14.57 4.57 4.57
N THR A 89 -14.63 5.86 4.26
CA THR A 89 -15.86 6.65 4.22
C THR A 89 -15.77 7.66 3.09
N ASN A 90 -16.91 8.07 2.56
CA ASN A 90 -17.05 9.19 1.63
C ASN A 90 -17.53 10.49 2.31
N GLN A 91 -17.68 10.47 3.64
CA GLN A 91 -18.09 11.62 4.44
C GLN A 91 -17.04 11.90 5.52
N VAL A 92 -16.57 13.14 5.57
CA VAL A 92 -15.62 13.63 6.56
C VAL A 92 -16.06 14.99 7.10
N GLN A 93 -15.77 15.26 8.36
CA GLN A 93 -15.87 16.60 8.95
C GLN A 93 -14.44 17.16 9.05
N ALA A 94 -14.22 18.35 8.51
CA ALA A 94 -12.90 18.98 8.47
C ALA A 94 -12.99 20.49 8.73
N GLN A 95 -11.93 21.05 9.28
CA GLN A 95 -11.71 22.50 9.31
C GLN A 95 -11.01 22.90 8.02
N LEU A 96 -11.53 23.91 7.32
CA LEU A 96 -10.97 24.40 6.07
C LEU A 96 -10.45 25.83 6.27
N VAL A 97 -9.15 26.02 6.08
CA VAL A 97 -8.54 27.34 5.96
C VAL A 97 -8.47 27.66 4.46
N TRP A 98 -9.25 28.64 4.02
CA TRP A 98 -9.30 29.07 2.62
C TRP A 98 -8.23 30.14 2.35
N MET A 99 -7.48 29.99 1.27
CA MET A 99 -6.36 30.87 0.87
C MET A 99 -6.60 31.46 -0.51
#